data_AF-A0A9D9HEL0-F1
#
_entry.id   AF-A0A9D9HEL0-F1
#
_cell.length_a   1.000
_cell.length_b   1.000
_cell.length_c   1.000
_cell.angle_alpha   90.00
_cell.angle_beta   90.00
_cell.angle_gamma   90.00
#
_symmetry.space_group_name_H-M   'P 1'
#
loop_
_entity.id
_entity.type
_entity.pdbx_description
1 polymer ?
#
loop_
_entity_poly.entity_id
_entity_poly.type
_entity_poly.pdbx_seq_one_letter_code
_entity_poly.pdbx_strand_id
1 'polypeptide(L)'
;LGDIQLFSLLDKDCGQLLEKTVSYLPEIQIHGAEDLDFSICFPKSEFDKRTIFWDLNYFKYDFLKPSGLEFDENKLEDDFEKFAESLASSDLPEGFMYRDFQSRNVMVRDGQPWFIDFQGGRKGPVCYDLASFVFQAKAGFDNTTRQKLVDCYFNALQNEIPVNRNVFNEVFPDFVLFRCLQTLGAYGFRGMVERKANFISSIPAGLKNLKDILDTYSYPHIPYLCSCLENLTRRFKIPPMGKKGFLTIRVYSFSYKNGIPTDYSGNGGGFVFDCRAIHNPGKYPQYRNSTGRDTDVKQFLEKDGEILDFLTHIYALADRSVKRYIERGFSDLMFSFGCTGGQHRSVYGAEALAKHLREKFPQTTVVLIHRELGIEE
;
A
#
# COMPACT_ATOMS: atom_id res chain seq x y z
N LEU A 1 0.59 -21.26 -24.39
CA LEU A 1 1.21 -20.23 -23.51
C LEU A 1 1.55 -20.99 -22.22
N GLY A 2 2.79 -20.93 -21.71
CA GLY A 2 3.31 -21.88 -20.70
C GLY A 2 2.48 -22.06 -19.43
N ASP A 3 2.85 -23.02 -18.58
CA ASP A 3 2.01 -23.45 -17.45
C ASP A 3 2.25 -22.64 -16.15
N ILE A 4 3.26 -21.75 -16.13
CA ILE A 4 3.75 -21.10 -14.91
C ILE A 4 3.90 -19.60 -15.14
N GLN A 5 3.33 -18.77 -14.26
CA GLN A 5 3.58 -17.33 -14.23
C GLN A 5 4.93 -17.03 -13.57
N LEU A 6 5.71 -16.10 -14.12
CA LEU A 6 6.98 -15.65 -13.54
C LEU A 6 6.80 -15.14 -12.09
N PHE A 7 5.67 -14.49 -11.79
CA PHE A 7 5.33 -14.07 -10.43
C PHE A 7 5.41 -15.21 -9.39
N SER A 8 4.99 -16.42 -9.77
CA SER A 8 5.02 -17.60 -8.88
C SER A 8 6.43 -18.14 -8.62
N LEU A 9 7.43 -17.65 -9.34
CA LEU A 9 8.84 -18.06 -9.24
C LEU A 9 9.70 -17.04 -8.52
N LEU A 10 9.16 -15.87 -8.13
CA LEU A 10 9.94 -14.80 -7.49
C LEU A 10 10.57 -15.19 -6.15
N ASP A 11 9.93 -16.11 -5.41
CA ASP A 11 10.47 -16.66 -4.16
C ASP A 11 11.55 -17.74 -4.39
N LYS A 12 11.89 -18.05 -5.64
CA LYS A 12 12.92 -19.02 -6.04
C LYS A 12 14.09 -18.28 -6.70
N ASP A 13 15.21 -18.97 -6.87
CA ASP A 13 16.33 -18.46 -7.67
C ASP A 13 15.92 -18.32 -9.15
N CYS A 14 15.40 -17.15 -9.50
CA CYS A 14 14.87 -16.82 -10.82
C CYS A 14 15.58 -15.62 -11.46
N GLY A 15 16.74 -15.20 -10.93
CA GLY A 15 17.45 -14.00 -11.38
C GLY A 15 17.72 -13.99 -12.89
N GLN A 16 18.15 -15.13 -13.45
CA GLN A 16 18.35 -15.28 -14.90
C GLN A 16 17.06 -15.09 -15.71
N LEU A 17 15.91 -15.55 -15.20
CA LEU A 17 14.63 -15.33 -15.89
C LEU A 17 14.20 -13.86 -15.83
N LEU A 18 14.44 -13.18 -14.71
CA LEU A 18 14.16 -11.75 -14.58
C LEU A 18 14.99 -10.94 -15.56
N GLU A 19 16.29 -11.22 -15.64
CA GLU A 19 17.21 -10.58 -16.59
C GLU A 19 16.78 -10.84 -18.04
N LYS A 20 16.48 -12.09 -18.42
CA LYS A 20 15.92 -12.40 -19.74
C LYS A 20 14.62 -11.66 -20.05
N THR A 21 13.74 -11.56 -19.06
CA THR A 21 12.43 -10.91 -19.20
C THR A 21 12.61 -9.43 -19.53
N VAL A 22 13.49 -8.73 -18.81
CA VAL A 22 13.74 -7.31 -19.08
C VAL A 22 14.61 -7.09 -20.32
N SER A 23 15.47 -8.04 -20.70
CA SER A 23 16.29 -7.93 -21.91
C SER A 23 15.50 -8.10 -23.21
N TYR A 24 14.39 -8.85 -23.20
CA TYR A 24 13.52 -9.02 -24.37
C TYR A 24 12.55 -7.86 -24.57
N LEU A 25 12.37 -7.02 -23.54
CA LEU A 25 11.38 -5.95 -23.57
C LEU A 25 11.70 -4.90 -24.66
N PRO A 26 12.94 -4.40 -24.84
CA PRO A 26 13.25 -3.45 -25.90
C PRO A 26 12.93 -3.94 -27.31
N GLU A 27 13.19 -5.21 -27.63
CA GLU A 27 12.86 -5.81 -28.93
C GLU A 27 11.35 -5.72 -29.20
N ILE A 28 10.51 -6.03 -28.20
CA ILE A 28 9.05 -5.93 -28.30
C ILE A 28 8.61 -4.47 -28.46
N GLN A 29 9.26 -3.55 -27.76
CA GLN A 29 8.88 -2.15 -27.74
C GLN A 29 9.26 -1.42 -29.03
N ILE A 30 10.40 -1.77 -29.64
CA ILE A 30 10.92 -1.14 -30.84
C ILE A 30 10.46 -1.89 -32.09
N HIS A 31 10.84 -3.16 -32.24
CA HIS A 31 10.50 -3.96 -33.41
C HIS A 31 9.04 -4.42 -33.40
N GLY A 32 8.48 -4.74 -32.23
CA GLY A 32 7.05 -5.06 -32.13
C GLY A 32 6.12 -3.86 -32.42
N ALA A 33 6.66 -2.64 -32.47
CA ALA A 33 5.94 -1.44 -32.88
C ALA A 33 6.03 -1.17 -34.39
N GLU A 34 6.90 -1.85 -35.13
CA GLU A 34 7.01 -1.70 -36.58
C GLU A 34 5.68 -2.06 -37.24
N ASP A 35 5.22 -1.20 -38.15
CA ASP A 35 3.94 -1.31 -38.85
C ASP A 35 2.68 -1.35 -37.96
N LEU A 36 2.81 -1.12 -36.65
CA LEU A 36 1.67 -1.05 -35.74
C LEU A 36 0.91 0.26 -35.91
N ASP A 37 -0.38 0.17 -36.25
CA ASP A 37 -1.27 1.34 -36.26
C ASP A 37 -1.71 1.69 -34.84
N PHE A 38 -1.03 2.66 -34.21
CA PHE A 38 -1.39 3.13 -32.88
C PHE A 38 -2.75 3.84 -32.80
N SER A 39 -3.33 4.27 -33.93
CA SER A 39 -4.61 5.00 -33.93
C SER A 39 -5.79 4.14 -33.48
N ILE A 40 -5.66 2.81 -33.59
CA ILE A 40 -6.67 1.84 -33.14
C ILE A 40 -6.50 1.37 -31.69
N CYS A 41 -5.43 1.78 -30.99
CA CYS A 41 -5.22 1.42 -29.59
C CYS A 41 -6.30 2.02 -28.67
N PHE A 42 -6.78 1.21 -27.71
CA PHE A 42 -7.84 1.57 -26.77
C PHE A 42 -7.32 1.60 -25.32
N PRO A 43 -7.79 2.51 -24.45
CA PRO A 43 -8.75 3.60 -24.70
C PRO A 43 -8.16 4.84 -25.38
N LYS A 44 -6.83 4.89 -25.56
CA LYS A 44 -6.10 5.99 -26.19
C LYS A 44 -4.92 5.46 -27.00
N SER A 45 -4.62 6.16 -28.08
CA SER A 45 -3.54 5.84 -29.03
C SER A 45 -2.14 6.02 -28.45
N GLU A 46 -1.99 6.95 -27.50
CA GLU A 46 -0.69 7.32 -26.95
C GLU A 46 -0.74 7.67 -25.45
N PHE A 47 0.44 7.74 -24.87
CA PHE A 47 0.71 8.25 -23.52
C PHE A 47 0.90 9.77 -23.57
N ASP A 48 -0.19 10.51 -23.41
CA ASP A 48 -0.19 11.97 -23.41
C ASP A 48 -0.42 12.57 -22.00
N LYS A 49 -0.29 13.89 -21.88
CA LYS A 49 -0.59 14.66 -20.65
C LYS A 49 -1.98 14.31 -20.10
N ARG A 50 -2.98 14.06 -20.95
CA ARG A 50 -4.34 13.72 -20.50
C ARG A 50 -4.40 12.35 -19.82
N THR A 51 -3.76 11.34 -20.39
CA THR A 51 -3.70 9.99 -19.78
C THR A 51 -2.89 9.99 -18.49
N ILE A 52 -1.83 10.81 -18.41
CA ILE A 52 -1.08 11.04 -17.17
C ILE A 52 -2.00 11.60 -16.08
N PHE A 53 -2.76 12.65 -16.40
CA PHE A 53 -3.71 13.24 -15.46
C PHE A 53 -4.81 12.28 -15.02
N TRP A 54 -5.24 11.34 -15.86
CA TRP A 54 -6.19 10.31 -15.43
C TRP A 54 -5.61 9.44 -14.32
N ASP A 55 -4.37 8.99 -14.47
CA ASP A 55 -3.70 8.15 -13.48
C ASP A 55 -3.34 8.96 -12.21
N LEU A 56 -2.93 10.23 -12.33
CA LEU A 56 -2.70 11.12 -11.17
C LEU A 56 -3.99 11.41 -10.40
N ASN A 57 -5.10 11.68 -11.10
CA ASN A 57 -6.39 11.88 -10.46
C ASN A 57 -6.92 10.59 -9.84
N TYR A 58 -6.66 9.44 -10.46
CA TYR A 58 -6.98 8.14 -9.88
C TYR A 58 -6.27 7.96 -8.53
N PHE A 59 -4.97 8.26 -8.45
CA PHE A 59 -4.26 8.31 -7.17
C PHE A 59 -4.88 9.31 -6.18
N LYS A 60 -5.11 10.55 -6.61
CA LYS A 60 -5.63 11.63 -5.75
C LYS A 60 -6.99 11.27 -5.14
N TYR A 61 -7.95 10.87 -5.96
CA TYR A 61 -9.34 10.67 -5.54
C TYR A 61 -9.58 9.32 -4.88
N ASP A 62 -8.87 8.27 -5.31
CA ASP A 62 -9.15 6.92 -4.82
C ASP A 62 -8.17 6.44 -3.76
N PHE A 63 -6.99 7.06 -3.60
CA PHE A 63 -6.06 6.75 -2.54
C PHE A 63 -5.81 7.93 -1.61
N LEU A 64 -5.36 9.08 -2.12
CA LEU A 64 -4.91 10.19 -1.27
C LEU A 64 -6.06 10.80 -0.46
N LYS A 65 -7.21 11.12 -1.07
CA LYS A 65 -8.39 11.62 -0.33
C LYS A 65 -8.96 10.58 0.66
N PRO A 66 -9.21 9.31 0.27
CA PRO A 66 -9.70 8.29 1.19
C PRO A 66 -8.74 7.97 2.34
N SER A 67 -7.44 8.24 2.16
CA SER A 67 -6.44 8.12 3.22
C SER A 67 -6.68 9.05 4.42
N GLY A 68 -7.49 10.11 4.23
CA GLY A 68 -7.76 11.13 5.23
C GLY A 68 -6.60 12.11 5.45
N LEU A 69 -5.61 12.13 4.55
CA LEU A 69 -4.58 13.17 4.50
C LEU A 69 -5.20 14.49 4.03
N GLU A 70 -5.00 15.55 4.79
CA GLU A 70 -5.36 16.90 4.36
C GLU A 70 -4.19 17.50 3.54
N PHE A 71 -4.53 18.12 2.42
CA PHE A 71 -3.60 18.79 1.52
C PHE A 71 -4.30 19.96 0.80
N ASP A 72 -3.50 20.89 0.31
CA ASP A 72 -3.90 22.03 -0.51
C ASP A 72 -4.06 21.56 -1.96
N GLU A 73 -5.30 21.57 -2.47
CA GLU A 73 -5.58 21.05 -3.80
C GLU A 73 -4.88 21.87 -4.89
N ASN A 74 -4.75 23.19 -4.76
CA ASN A 74 -4.12 24.02 -5.79
C ASN A 74 -2.63 23.71 -5.89
N LYS A 75 -1.93 23.63 -4.75
CA LYS A 75 -0.50 23.30 -4.75
C LYS A 75 -0.23 21.88 -5.25
N LEU A 76 -1.14 20.94 -4.99
CA LEU A 76 -1.03 19.60 -5.53
C LEU A 76 -1.24 19.57 -7.04
N GLU A 77 -2.24 20.30 -7.55
CA GLU A 77 -2.46 20.42 -8.99
C GLU A 77 -1.30 21.13 -9.71
N ASP A 78 -0.73 22.19 -9.13
CA ASP A 78 0.46 22.88 -9.67
C ASP A 78 1.63 21.89 -9.87
N ASP A 79 1.83 20.97 -8.93
CA ASP A 79 2.85 19.94 -9.05
C ASP A 79 2.44 18.79 -9.97
N PHE A 80 1.15 18.42 -10.03
CA PHE A 80 0.65 17.46 -11.03
C PHE A 80 0.87 17.97 -12.46
N GLU A 81 0.69 19.26 -12.71
CA GLU A 81 0.95 19.88 -14.00
C GLU A 81 2.42 19.77 -14.41
N LYS A 82 3.34 20.11 -13.50
CA LYS A 82 4.79 19.99 -13.73
C LYS A 82 5.22 18.54 -13.91
N PHE A 83 4.68 17.63 -13.10
CA PHE A 83 5.00 16.21 -13.21
C PHE A 83 4.52 15.63 -14.53
N ALA A 84 3.31 15.98 -14.95
CA ALA A 84 2.77 15.54 -16.23
C ALA A 84 3.52 16.14 -17.42
N GLU A 85 4.03 17.37 -17.30
CA GLU A 85 4.90 17.98 -18.30
C GLU A 85 6.26 17.28 -18.40
N SER A 86 6.88 16.93 -17.27
CA SER A 86 8.13 16.15 -17.22
C SER A 86 7.97 14.78 -17.89
N LEU A 87 6.90 14.05 -17.55
CA LEU A 87 6.61 12.73 -18.10
C LEU A 87 6.25 12.74 -19.59
N ALA A 88 5.53 13.76 -20.07
CA ALA A 88 5.10 13.85 -21.47
C ALA A 88 6.19 14.40 -22.40
N SER A 89 7.18 15.12 -21.86
CA SER A 89 8.23 15.79 -22.64
C SER A 89 9.60 15.12 -22.46
N SER A 90 9.63 13.84 -22.10
CA SER A 90 10.89 13.12 -21.92
C SER A 90 11.63 12.96 -23.25
N ASP A 91 12.92 13.27 -23.27
CA ASP A 91 13.82 12.98 -24.41
C ASP A 91 14.18 11.48 -24.54
N LEU A 92 13.34 10.59 -23.99
CA LEU A 92 13.52 9.16 -24.07
C LEU A 92 12.81 8.57 -25.29
N PRO A 93 13.31 7.44 -25.83
CA PRO A 93 12.64 6.74 -26.91
C PRO A 93 11.18 6.42 -26.60
N GLU A 94 10.34 6.63 -27.61
CA GLU A 94 8.98 6.11 -27.64
C GLU A 94 8.91 4.84 -28.48
N GLY A 95 8.01 3.94 -28.10
CA GLY A 95 7.72 2.71 -28.83
C GLY A 95 6.36 2.15 -28.41
N PHE A 96 6.20 0.84 -28.55
CA PHE A 96 5.05 0.12 -28.00
C PHE A 96 5.18 0.00 -26.47
N MET A 97 4.56 0.91 -25.73
CA MET A 97 4.46 0.86 -24.28
C MET A 97 3.41 -0.19 -23.87
N TYR A 98 3.85 -1.29 -23.28
CA TYR A 98 3.05 -2.44 -22.83
C TYR A 98 2.01 -2.07 -21.77
N ARG A 99 2.34 -1.10 -20.91
CA ARG A 99 1.57 -0.52 -19.81
C ARG A 99 1.35 -1.44 -18.60
N ASP A 100 0.89 -2.67 -18.79
CA ASP A 100 0.70 -3.65 -17.70
C ASP A 100 1.83 -4.69 -17.62
N PHE A 101 3.06 -4.23 -17.85
CA PHE A 101 4.24 -5.08 -17.77
C PHE A 101 4.59 -5.40 -16.31
N GLN A 102 4.16 -6.57 -15.85
CA GLN A 102 4.33 -7.06 -14.49
C GLN A 102 4.62 -8.56 -14.52
N SER A 103 5.29 -9.10 -13.51
CA SER A 103 5.71 -10.51 -13.48
C SER A 103 4.53 -11.51 -13.54
N ARG A 104 3.30 -11.09 -13.17
CA ARG A 104 2.09 -11.92 -13.34
C ARG A 104 1.67 -12.11 -14.80
N ASN A 105 2.08 -11.18 -15.66
CA ASN A 105 1.74 -11.11 -17.09
C ASN A 105 2.88 -11.66 -17.96
N VAL A 106 3.86 -12.33 -17.33
CA VAL A 106 4.95 -13.05 -18.00
C VAL A 106 4.79 -14.53 -17.68
N MET A 107 4.52 -15.33 -18.70
CA MET A 107 4.46 -16.79 -18.62
C MET A 107 5.84 -17.39 -18.88
N VAL A 108 6.15 -18.50 -18.22
CA VAL A 108 7.39 -19.24 -18.43
C VAL A 108 7.06 -20.53 -19.16
N ARG A 109 7.69 -20.74 -20.32
CA ARG A 109 7.58 -21.95 -21.12
C ARG A 109 8.97 -22.36 -21.59
N ASP A 110 9.36 -23.60 -21.33
CA ASP A 110 10.66 -24.15 -21.74
C ASP A 110 11.85 -23.28 -21.28
N GLY A 111 11.76 -22.70 -20.09
CA GLY A 111 12.79 -21.82 -19.51
C GLY A 111 12.89 -20.42 -20.15
N GLN A 112 11.90 -20.02 -20.95
CA GLN A 112 11.85 -18.73 -21.63
C GLN A 112 10.63 -17.91 -21.22
N PRO A 113 10.74 -16.57 -21.15
CA PRO A 113 9.60 -15.68 -20.89
C PRO A 113 8.70 -15.52 -22.12
N TRP A 114 7.40 -15.47 -21.89
CA TRP A 114 6.35 -15.24 -22.89
C TRP A 114 5.38 -14.18 -22.35
N PHE A 115 5.10 -13.16 -23.14
CA PHE A 115 4.38 -11.97 -22.70
C PHE A 115 2.90 -12.04 -23.07
N ILE A 116 2.01 -11.73 -22.13
CA ILE A 116 0.55 -11.73 -22.29
C ILE A 116 -0.09 -10.50 -21.64
N ASP A 117 -1.36 -10.21 -21.91
CA ASP A 117 -2.09 -9.11 -21.25
C ASP A 117 -1.59 -7.70 -21.66
N PHE A 118 -1.22 -7.54 -22.93
CA PHE A 118 -0.76 -6.27 -23.53
C PHE A 118 -1.86 -5.47 -24.25
N GLN A 119 -3.14 -5.80 -24.08
CA GLN A 119 -4.26 -5.12 -24.74
C GLN A 119 -4.42 -3.64 -24.36
N GLY A 120 -3.79 -3.20 -23.26
CA GLY A 120 -3.73 -1.79 -22.87
C GLY A 120 -2.55 -1.03 -23.47
N GLY A 121 -1.72 -1.72 -24.26
CA GLY A 121 -0.51 -1.21 -24.87
C GLY A 121 -0.79 -0.18 -25.96
N ARG A 122 0.10 0.80 -26.07
CA ARG A 122 -0.08 1.99 -26.91
C ARG A 122 1.26 2.68 -27.16
N LYS A 123 1.28 3.75 -27.95
CA LYS A 123 2.51 4.53 -28.14
C LYS A 123 2.92 5.23 -26.86
N GLY A 124 4.20 5.16 -26.47
CA GLY A 124 4.69 5.92 -25.33
C GLY A 124 6.14 5.61 -24.93
N PRO A 125 6.63 6.24 -23.85
CA PRO A 125 8.00 6.09 -23.39
C PRO A 125 8.30 4.65 -22.96
N VAL A 126 9.32 4.03 -23.57
CA VAL A 126 9.63 2.61 -23.38
C VAL A 126 10.03 2.26 -21.93
N CYS A 127 10.62 3.22 -21.21
CA CYS A 127 11.06 3.01 -19.83
C CYS A 127 9.89 2.84 -18.82
N TYR A 128 8.66 3.19 -19.21
CA TYR A 128 7.46 3.02 -18.41
C TYR A 128 7.26 1.57 -17.96
N ASP A 129 7.47 0.62 -18.88
CA ASP A 129 7.26 -0.80 -18.64
C ASP A 129 8.32 -1.37 -17.70
N LEU A 130 9.57 -0.92 -17.85
CA LEU A 130 10.65 -1.26 -16.94
C LEU A 130 10.33 -0.78 -15.51
N ALA A 131 9.88 0.47 -15.36
CA ALA A 131 9.49 1.01 -14.06
C ALA A 131 8.37 0.18 -13.42
N SER A 132 7.36 -0.20 -14.22
CA SER A 132 6.25 -1.07 -13.79
C SER A 132 6.73 -2.43 -13.26
N PHE A 133 7.72 -3.04 -13.91
CA PHE A 133 8.20 -4.38 -13.55
C PHE A 133 9.17 -4.37 -12.39
N VAL A 134 10.15 -3.47 -12.39
CA VAL A 134 11.23 -3.41 -11.39
C VAL A 134 10.72 -2.93 -10.03
N PHE A 135 9.75 -2.02 -10.02
CA PHE A 135 9.19 -1.44 -8.79
C PHE A 135 7.81 -1.99 -8.43
N GLN A 136 7.42 -3.16 -8.93
CA GLN A 136 6.17 -3.80 -8.52
C GLN A 136 6.23 -4.18 -7.04
N ALA A 137 5.34 -3.61 -6.22
CA ALA A 137 5.40 -3.74 -4.75
C ALA A 137 5.39 -5.19 -4.24
N LYS A 138 4.70 -6.09 -4.94
CA LYS A 138 4.60 -7.52 -4.56
C LYS A 138 5.85 -8.34 -4.87
N ALA A 139 6.73 -7.88 -5.76
CA ALA A 139 7.96 -8.63 -6.06
C ALA A 139 9.04 -8.47 -4.99
N GLY A 140 9.01 -7.38 -4.22
CA GLY A 140 9.92 -7.19 -3.09
C GLY A 140 11.41 -7.14 -3.46
N PHE A 141 11.75 -6.81 -4.72
CA PHE A 141 13.15 -6.71 -5.15
C PHE A 141 13.92 -5.67 -4.33
N ASP A 142 15.11 -6.04 -3.88
CA ASP A 142 16.05 -5.13 -3.23
C ASP A 142 16.72 -4.18 -4.24
N ASN A 143 17.40 -3.14 -3.73
CA ASN A 143 18.00 -2.12 -4.58
C ASN A 143 19.09 -2.69 -5.51
N THR A 144 19.83 -3.71 -5.07
CA THR A 144 20.84 -4.38 -5.89
C THR A 144 20.21 -5.08 -7.10
N THR A 145 19.12 -5.83 -6.87
CA THR A 145 18.36 -6.50 -7.93
C THR A 145 17.73 -5.48 -8.87
N ARG A 146 17.13 -4.42 -8.33
CA ARG A 146 16.53 -3.34 -9.13
C ARG A 146 17.55 -2.71 -10.07
N GLN A 147 18.71 -2.34 -9.55
CA GLN A 147 19.78 -1.74 -10.33
C GLN A 147 20.27 -2.69 -11.43
N LYS A 148 20.47 -3.98 -11.10
CA LYS A 148 20.88 -5.00 -12.06
C LYS A 148 19.87 -5.14 -13.22
N LEU A 149 18.57 -5.16 -12.92
CA LEU A 149 17.53 -5.27 -13.94
C LEU A 149 17.43 -4.00 -14.80
N VAL A 150 17.60 -2.82 -14.20
CA VAL A 150 17.64 -1.55 -14.94
C VAL A 150 18.84 -1.51 -15.89
N ASP A 151 20.02 -1.94 -15.43
CA ASP A 151 21.22 -2.02 -16.27
C ASP A 151 21.08 -3.04 -17.40
N CYS A 152 20.49 -4.20 -17.10
CA CYS A 152 20.21 -5.24 -18.09
C CYS A 152 19.29 -4.71 -19.21
N TYR A 153 18.18 -4.06 -18.83
CA TYR A 153 17.28 -3.44 -19.79
C TYR A 153 17.97 -2.32 -20.60
N PHE A 154 18.71 -1.43 -19.95
CA PHE A 154 19.37 -0.32 -20.62
C PHE A 154 20.35 -0.82 -21.69
N ASN A 155 21.16 -1.82 -21.36
CA ASN A 155 22.12 -2.41 -22.30
C ASN A 155 21.41 -3.08 -23.50
N ALA A 156 20.27 -3.74 -23.25
CA ALA A 156 19.45 -4.29 -24.32
C ALA A 156 18.86 -3.18 -25.21
N LEU A 157 18.27 -2.14 -24.62
CA LEU A 157 17.68 -1.01 -25.34
C LEU A 157 18.70 -0.28 -26.21
N GLN A 158 19.94 -0.12 -25.73
CA GLN A 158 21.01 0.53 -26.47
C GLN A 158 21.41 -0.22 -27.75
N ASN A 159 21.14 -1.52 -27.84
CA ASN A 159 21.35 -2.29 -29.07
C ASN A 159 20.25 -2.05 -30.11
N GLU A 160 19.03 -1.70 -29.66
CA GLU A 160 17.87 -1.47 -30.52
C GLU A 160 17.81 -0.01 -31.02
N ILE A 161 18.13 0.96 -30.14
CA ILE A 161 18.04 2.38 -30.45
C ILE A 161 19.09 3.19 -29.66
N PRO A 162 19.66 4.28 -30.23
CA PRO A 162 20.55 5.16 -29.47
C PRO A 162 19.83 5.80 -28.29
N VAL A 163 20.36 5.59 -27.07
CA VAL A 163 19.84 6.20 -25.84
C VAL A 163 20.98 6.78 -25.01
N ASN A 164 20.81 8.00 -24.53
CA ASN A 164 21.76 8.61 -23.62
C ASN A 164 21.53 8.11 -22.19
N ARG A 165 22.55 7.50 -21.57
CA ARG A 165 22.46 6.95 -20.21
C ARG A 165 22.15 8.02 -19.15
N ASN A 166 22.68 9.23 -19.30
CA ASN A 166 22.46 10.31 -18.35
C ASN A 166 21.00 10.78 -18.40
N VAL A 167 20.47 10.99 -19.60
CA VAL A 167 19.04 11.34 -19.81
C VAL A 167 18.14 10.23 -19.25
N PHE A 168 18.48 8.96 -19.52
CA PHE A 168 17.75 7.82 -18.94
C PHE A 168 17.73 7.84 -17.42
N ASN A 169 18.89 8.02 -16.77
CA ASN A 169 18.99 8.04 -15.32
C ASN A 169 18.29 9.27 -14.69
N GLU A 170 18.21 10.39 -15.41
CA GLU A 170 17.53 11.61 -14.97
C GLU A 170 16.01 11.47 -15.04
N VAL A 171 15.48 10.88 -16.12
CA VAL A 171 14.04 10.81 -16.40
C VAL A 171 13.38 9.55 -15.81
N PHE A 172 14.08 8.42 -15.77
CA PHE A 172 13.52 7.15 -15.28
C PHE A 172 12.88 7.23 -13.87
N PRO A 173 13.44 7.96 -12.89
CA PRO A 173 12.83 8.13 -11.57
C PRO A 173 11.40 8.67 -11.59
N ASP A 174 11.05 9.53 -12.56
CA ASP A 174 9.69 10.08 -12.69
C ASP A 174 8.70 8.98 -13.07
N PHE A 175 9.07 8.11 -14.00
CA PHE A 175 8.25 6.94 -14.37
C PHE A 175 8.11 5.96 -13.20
N VAL A 176 9.16 5.76 -12.40
CA VAL A 176 9.12 4.94 -11.19
C VAL A 176 8.09 5.48 -10.19
N LEU A 177 8.15 6.77 -9.88
CA LEU A 177 7.20 7.41 -8.97
C LEU A 177 5.78 7.34 -9.55
N PHE A 178 5.60 7.71 -10.82
CA PHE A 178 4.31 7.71 -11.49
C PHE A 178 3.63 6.34 -11.44
N ARG A 179 4.36 5.25 -11.73
CA ARG A 179 3.85 3.88 -11.65
C ARG A 179 3.48 3.46 -10.24
N CYS A 180 4.24 3.92 -9.24
CA CYS A 180 3.92 3.69 -7.84
C CYS A 180 2.61 4.39 -7.46
N LEU A 181 2.41 5.65 -7.86
CA LEU A 181 1.17 6.40 -7.59
C LEU A 181 -0.04 5.74 -8.23
N GLN A 182 0.07 5.29 -9.48
CA GLN A 182 -0.99 4.57 -10.17
C GLN A 182 -1.36 3.26 -9.48
N THR A 183 -0.35 2.53 -8.99
CA THR A 183 -0.56 1.29 -8.20
C THR A 183 -1.31 1.58 -6.91
N LEU A 184 -0.94 2.65 -6.20
CA LEU A 184 -1.64 3.09 -5.00
C LEU A 184 -3.08 3.53 -5.31
N GLY A 185 -3.31 4.26 -6.41
CA GLY A 185 -4.67 4.57 -6.89
C GLY A 185 -5.53 3.31 -7.06
N ALA A 186 -4.97 2.27 -7.69
CA ALA A 186 -5.66 0.98 -7.84
C ALA A 186 -5.94 0.30 -6.49
N TYR A 187 -5.00 0.34 -5.55
CA TYR A 187 -5.18 -0.21 -4.20
C TYR A 187 -6.23 0.58 -3.40
N GLY A 188 -6.28 1.89 -3.60
CA GLY A 188 -7.26 2.77 -2.97
C GLY A 188 -8.67 2.49 -3.46
N PHE A 189 -8.87 2.47 -4.79
CA PHE A 189 -10.16 2.16 -5.37
C PHE A 189 -10.62 0.73 -5.03
N ARG A 190 -9.81 -0.28 -5.36
CA ARG A 190 -10.21 -1.68 -5.16
C ARG A 190 -10.24 -2.06 -3.68
N GLY A 191 -9.32 -1.53 -2.89
CA GLY A 191 -9.18 -1.85 -1.47
C GLY A 191 -10.10 -1.01 -0.58
N MET A 192 -9.98 0.32 -0.61
CA MET A 192 -10.71 1.21 0.30
C MET A 192 -12.14 1.47 -0.17
N VAL A 193 -12.36 1.67 -1.47
CA VAL A 193 -13.71 1.97 -2.03
C VAL A 193 -14.53 0.69 -2.22
N GLU A 194 -14.01 -0.30 -2.97
CA GLU A 194 -14.70 -1.57 -3.22
C GLU A 194 -14.55 -2.61 -2.09
N ARG A 195 -13.76 -2.32 -1.05
CA ARG A 195 -13.55 -3.19 0.12
C ARG A 195 -12.98 -4.58 -0.20
N LYS A 196 -12.15 -4.71 -1.23
CA LYS A 196 -11.51 -5.99 -1.59
C LYS A 196 -10.27 -6.23 -0.73
N ALA A 197 -10.37 -7.22 0.17
CA ALA A 197 -9.33 -7.55 1.16
C ALA A 197 -7.92 -7.75 0.55
N ASN A 198 -7.80 -8.44 -0.59
CA ASN A 198 -6.51 -8.68 -1.26
C ASN A 198 -5.80 -7.39 -1.70
N PHE A 199 -6.55 -6.33 -1.96
CA PHE A 199 -5.98 -5.02 -2.30
C PHE A 199 -5.62 -4.25 -1.04
N ILE A 200 -6.46 -4.32 0.00
CA ILE A 200 -6.17 -3.69 1.30
C ILE A 200 -4.86 -4.24 1.89
N SER A 201 -4.65 -5.55 1.82
CA SER A 201 -3.41 -6.19 2.30
C SER A 201 -2.16 -5.85 1.48
N SER A 202 -2.33 -5.29 0.28
CA SER A 202 -1.22 -4.85 -0.57
C SER A 202 -0.80 -3.40 -0.30
N ILE A 203 -1.63 -2.61 0.39
CA ILE A 203 -1.35 -1.20 0.69
C ILE A 203 -0.05 -1.02 1.49
N PRO A 204 0.23 -1.78 2.56
CA PRO A 204 1.45 -1.59 3.33
C PRO A 204 2.72 -1.80 2.50
N ALA A 205 2.75 -2.82 1.64
CA ALA A 205 3.87 -3.07 0.73
C ALA A 205 4.01 -1.95 -0.31
N GLY A 206 2.89 -1.42 -0.83
CA GLY A 206 2.89 -0.27 -1.74
C GLY A 206 3.45 1.00 -1.10
N LEU A 207 3.07 1.28 0.15
CA LEU A 207 3.57 2.44 0.90
C LEU A 207 5.03 2.30 1.31
N LYS A 208 5.48 1.09 1.67
CA LYS A 208 6.91 0.81 1.87
C LYS A 208 7.69 1.09 0.59
N ASN A 209 7.19 0.61 -0.56
CA ASN A 209 7.84 0.83 -1.84
C ASN A 209 7.89 2.33 -2.20
N LEU A 210 6.81 3.08 -1.96
CA LEU A 210 6.78 4.53 -2.13
C LEU A 210 7.84 5.22 -1.25
N LYS A 211 7.96 4.81 0.01
CA LYS A 211 9.00 5.32 0.90
C LYS A 211 10.41 5.04 0.37
N ASP A 212 10.68 3.79 -0.02
CA ASP A 212 11.98 3.39 -0.57
C ASP A 212 12.31 4.21 -1.84
N ILE A 213 11.32 4.54 -2.68
CA ILE A 213 11.47 5.40 -3.86
C ILE A 213 11.84 6.84 -3.46
N LEU A 214 11.12 7.43 -2.51
CA LEU A 214 11.39 8.80 -2.02
C LEU A 214 12.73 8.92 -1.29
N ASP A 215 13.19 7.84 -0.64
CA ASP A 215 14.51 7.79 0.02
C ASP A 215 15.65 7.62 -1.02
N THR A 216 15.36 7.07 -2.20
CA THR A 216 16.35 6.78 -3.25
C THR A 216 16.49 7.91 -4.26
N TYR A 217 15.38 8.56 -4.64
CA TYR A 217 15.33 9.55 -5.70
C TYR A 217 14.85 10.91 -5.20
N SER A 218 15.31 11.98 -5.85
CA SER A 218 14.90 13.36 -5.55
C SER A 218 14.05 13.91 -6.69
N TYR A 219 12.98 14.62 -6.33
CA TYR A 219 12.02 15.20 -7.28
C TYR A 219 11.85 16.71 -7.03
N PRO A 220 12.87 17.52 -7.35
CA PRO A 220 12.88 18.95 -7.00
C PRO A 220 11.80 19.77 -7.73
N HIS A 221 11.28 19.27 -8.85
CA HIS A 221 10.26 19.94 -9.65
C HIS A 221 8.83 19.77 -9.11
N ILE A 222 8.62 18.85 -8.14
CA ILE A 222 7.31 18.55 -7.52
C ILE A 222 7.38 18.49 -5.98
N PRO A 223 7.86 19.56 -5.32
CA PRO A 223 8.16 19.54 -3.88
C PRO A 223 6.93 19.36 -2.98
N TYR A 224 5.77 19.88 -3.38
CA TYR A 224 4.53 19.76 -2.62
C TYR A 224 3.94 18.35 -2.70
N LEU A 225 3.96 17.74 -3.90
CA LEU A 225 3.60 16.33 -4.05
C LEU A 225 4.49 15.45 -3.16
N CYS A 226 5.81 15.62 -3.22
CA CYS A 226 6.75 14.88 -2.35
C CYS A 226 6.42 15.04 -0.88
N SER A 227 6.15 16.26 -0.41
CA SER A 227 5.74 16.49 0.98
C SER A 227 4.46 15.73 1.35
N CYS A 228 3.46 15.70 0.47
CA CYS A 228 2.24 14.93 0.67
C CYS A 228 2.53 13.42 0.78
N LEU A 229 3.39 12.89 -0.09
CA LEU A 229 3.76 11.47 -0.11
C LEU A 229 4.61 11.06 1.09
N GLU A 230 5.51 11.91 1.56
CA GLU A 230 6.25 11.70 2.81
C GLU A 230 5.34 11.72 4.03
N ASN A 231 4.38 12.64 4.10
CA ASN A 231 3.41 12.68 5.19
C ASN A 231 2.49 11.44 5.17
N LEU A 232 2.10 11.00 3.97
CA LEU A 232 1.33 9.78 3.75
C LEU A 232 2.08 8.55 4.28
N THR A 233 3.35 8.37 3.89
CA THR A 233 4.17 7.24 4.35
C THR A 233 4.48 7.29 5.86
N ARG A 234 4.54 8.48 6.47
CA ARG A 234 4.67 8.64 7.92
C ARG A 234 3.38 8.31 8.69
N ARG A 235 2.22 8.72 8.19
CA ARG A 235 0.91 8.55 8.85
C ARG A 235 0.42 7.12 8.80
N PHE A 236 0.63 6.44 7.68
CA PHE A 236 0.40 5.01 7.59
C PHE A 236 1.56 4.28 8.25
N LYS A 237 1.48 4.17 9.58
CA LYS A 237 2.31 3.21 10.30
C LYS A 237 2.00 1.83 9.73
N ILE A 238 2.94 1.33 8.90
CA ILE A 238 2.92 -0.02 8.37
C ILE A 238 2.84 -0.93 9.60
N PRO A 239 1.70 -1.59 9.87
CA PRO A 239 1.64 -2.52 10.98
C PRO A 239 2.67 -3.60 10.65
N PRO A 240 3.60 -3.95 11.57
CA PRO A 240 4.57 -5.00 11.28
C PRO A 240 3.79 -6.24 10.82
N MET A 241 4.00 -6.68 9.58
CA MET A 241 3.44 -7.94 9.11
C MET A 241 3.87 -9.00 10.12
N GLY A 242 2.90 -9.70 10.71
CA GLY A 242 3.20 -10.79 11.64
C GLY A 242 4.21 -11.73 11.00
N LYS A 243 5.32 -12.02 11.69
CA LYS A 243 6.28 -13.02 11.22
C LYS A 243 5.51 -14.32 11.00
N LYS A 244 5.66 -14.97 9.83
CA LYS A 244 5.09 -16.30 9.56
C LYS A 244 5.39 -17.22 10.74
N GLY A 245 4.33 -17.71 11.39
CA GLY A 245 4.40 -18.60 12.57
C GLY A 245 4.06 -17.96 13.93
N PHE A 246 3.90 -16.63 14.01
CA PHE A 246 3.48 -15.95 15.24
C PHE A 246 2.20 -15.12 15.01
N LEU A 247 1.20 -15.31 15.86
CA LEU A 247 -0.03 -14.52 15.84
C LEU A 247 0.24 -13.14 16.46
N THR A 248 0.03 -12.10 15.68
CA THR A 248 -0.04 -10.71 16.16
C THR A 248 -1.49 -10.36 16.46
N ILE A 249 -1.79 -9.92 17.68
CA ILE A 249 -3.12 -9.47 18.08
C ILE A 249 -3.11 -7.95 18.20
N ARG A 250 -3.95 -7.28 17.42
CA ARG A 250 -4.06 -5.82 17.42
C ARG A 250 -5.30 -5.40 18.16
N VAL A 251 -5.12 -4.61 19.22
CA VAL A 251 -6.21 -4.08 20.02
C VAL A 251 -6.30 -2.58 19.80
N TYR A 252 -7.39 -2.12 19.20
CA TYR A 252 -7.62 -0.71 18.90
C TYR A 252 -8.61 -0.08 19.88
N SER A 253 -8.38 1.18 20.25
CA SER A 253 -9.46 2.08 20.67
C SER A 253 -9.71 3.14 19.61
N PHE A 254 -10.97 3.43 19.31
CA PHE A 254 -11.32 4.35 18.24
C PHE A 254 -12.56 5.22 18.52
N SER A 255 -12.70 6.32 17.78
CA SER A 255 -13.91 7.16 17.71
C SER A 255 -14.82 6.76 16.56
N TYR A 256 -16.10 6.51 16.83
CA TYR A 256 -17.10 6.29 15.78
C TYR A 256 -17.23 7.47 14.81
N LYS A 257 -16.88 8.69 15.22
CA LYS A 257 -16.87 9.86 14.32
C LYS A 257 -15.84 9.73 13.20
N ASN A 258 -14.75 8.99 13.46
CA ASN A 258 -13.64 8.79 12.53
C ASN A 258 -13.70 7.40 11.84
N GLY A 259 -14.84 6.71 11.92
CA GLY A 259 -15.04 5.38 11.32
C GLY A 259 -14.35 4.24 12.07
N ILE A 260 -14.61 2.99 11.69
CA ILE A 260 -13.99 1.80 12.29
C ILE A 260 -12.54 1.65 11.75
N PRO A 261 -11.55 1.23 12.56
CA PRO A 261 -10.19 0.96 12.09
C PRO A 261 -10.18 -0.05 10.94
N THR A 262 -9.45 0.27 9.87
CA THR A 262 -9.27 -0.60 8.71
C THR A 262 -8.35 -1.77 9.06
N ASP A 263 -8.74 -2.99 8.71
CA ASP A 263 -7.88 -4.18 8.80
C ASP A 263 -7.03 -4.32 7.53
N TYR A 264 -5.71 -4.27 7.70
CA TYR A 264 -4.73 -4.43 6.62
C TYR A 264 -4.15 -5.83 6.52
N SER A 265 -4.54 -6.77 7.38
CA SER A 265 -4.03 -8.14 7.39
C SER A 265 -4.69 -9.04 6.33
N GLY A 266 -5.83 -8.61 5.76
CA GLY A 266 -6.55 -9.34 4.73
C GLY A 266 -7.65 -10.28 5.24
N ASN A 267 -7.90 -10.34 6.56
CA ASN A 267 -8.98 -11.15 7.13
C ASN A 267 -10.35 -10.45 7.11
N GLY A 268 -10.43 -9.24 6.55
CA GLY A 268 -11.69 -8.51 6.34
C GLY A 268 -12.21 -7.80 7.58
N GLY A 269 -11.37 -7.59 8.59
CA GLY A 269 -11.73 -6.98 9.86
C GLY A 269 -11.43 -7.86 11.06
N GLY A 270 -11.89 -7.38 12.21
CA GLY A 270 -11.85 -8.07 13.49
C GLY A 270 -13.09 -7.79 14.30
N PHE A 271 -13.07 -8.11 15.58
CA PHE A 271 -14.19 -7.84 16.47
C PHE A 271 -14.31 -6.33 16.71
N VAL A 272 -15.52 -5.80 16.68
CA VAL A 272 -15.81 -4.40 17.01
C VAL A 272 -16.79 -4.36 18.17
N PHE A 273 -16.38 -3.76 19.28
CA PHE A 273 -17.17 -3.64 20.51
C PHE A 273 -17.59 -2.19 20.73
N ASP A 274 -18.90 -1.96 20.75
CA ASP A 274 -19.46 -0.64 20.98
C ASP A 274 -19.53 -0.33 22.49
N CYS A 275 -18.70 0.61 22.94
CA CYS A 275 -18.63 1.03 24.33
C CYS A 275 -19.56 2.22 24.63
N ARG A 276 -20.41 2.66 23.69
CA ARG A 276 -21.25 3.86 23.89
C ARG A 276 -22.34 3.68 24.92
N ALA A 277 -22.77 2.44 25.17
CA ALA A 277 -23.75 2.09 26.20
C ALA A 277 -23.21 2.32 27.63
N ILE A 278 -21.90 2.09 27.83
CA ILE A 278 -21.25 2.20 29.14
C ILE A 278 -21.32 3.63 29.67
N HIS A 279 -21.50 3.77 30.99
CA HIS A 279 -21.58 5.05 31.70
C HIS A 279 -20.45 6.01 31.26
N ASN A 280 -20.84 7.19 30.76
CA ASN A 280 -19.97 8.11 30.03
C ASN A 280 -19.25 9.12 30.96
N PRO A 281 -17.92 9.00 31.17
CA PRO A 281 -17.17 9.97 32.00
C PRO A 281 -17.16 11.36 31.38
N GLY A 282 -17.24 11.47 30.05
CA GLY A 282 -17.19 12.74 29.33
C GLY A 282 -18.38 13.68 29.57
N LYS A 283 -19.41 13.25 30.33
CA LYS A 283 -20.49 14.13 30.81
C LYS A 283 -20.05 15.02 31.97
N TYR A 284 -18.97 14.67 32.66
CA TYR A 284 -18.52 15.37 33.86
C TYR A 284 -17.30 16.24 33.55
N PRO A 285 -17.32 17.55 33.91
CA PRO A 285 -16.25 18.48 33.58
C PRO A 285 -14.85 18.01 34.01
N GLN A 286 -14.74 17.35 35.17
CA GLN A 286 -13.47 16.89 35.72
C GLN A 286 -12.77 15.80 34.88
N TYR A 287 -13.49 15.05 34.05
CA TYR A 287 -12.91 13.99 33.21
C TYR A 287 -12.70 14.43 31.76
N ARG A 288 -13.06 15.67 31.40
CA ARG A 288 -13.10 16.12 29.99
C ARG A 288 -11.74 16.03 29.30
N ASN A 289 -10.66 16.32 30.02
CA ASN A 289 -9.29 16.29 29.50
C ASN A 289 -8.52 15.01 29.88
N SER A 290 -9.12 14.13 30.68
CA SER A 290 -8.55 12.84 31.07
C SER A 290 -8.83 11.78 29.99
N THR A 291 -8.15 10.66 30.04
CA THR A 291 -8.29 9.53 29.13
C THR A 291 -8.64 8.26 29.89
N GLY A 292 -9.02 7.19 29.19
CA GLY A 292 -9.25 5.87 29.80
C GLY A 292 -8.01 5.23 30.45
N ARG A 293 -6.82 5.85 30.30
CA ARG A 293 -5.58 5.43 30.95
C ARG A 293 -5.44 5.99 32.36
N ASP A 294 -6.09 7.12 32.65
CA ASP A 294 -5.97 7.82 33.92
C ASP A 294 -6.72 7.12 35.05
N THR A 295 -6.12 7.08 36.23
CA THR A 295 -6.65 6.39 37.41
C THR A 295 -8.06 6.83 37.77
N ASP A 296 -8.35 8.13 37.72
CA ASP A 296 -9.66 8.67 38.09
C ASP A 296 -10.77 8.22 37.12
N VAL A 297 -10.44 8.09 35.83
CA VAL A 297 -11.38 7.60 34.80
C VAL A 297 -11.58 6.09 34.95
N LYS A 298 -10.51 5.34 35.25
CA LYS A 298 -10.59 3.90 35.55
C LYS A 298 -11.53 3.63 36.71
N GLN A 299 -11.30 4.29 37.85
CA GLN A 299 -12.14 4.16 39.03
C GLN A 299 -13.59 4.56 38.75
N PHE A 300 -13.81 5.62 37.98
CA PHE A 300 -15.16 6.02 37.57
C PHE A 300 -15.87 4.91 36.78
N LEU A 301 -15.19 4.32 35.79
CA LEU A 301 -15.77 3.29 34.93
C LEU A 301 -16.04 1.98 35.70
N GLU A 302 -15.18 1.65 36.67
CA GLU A 302 -15.27 0.43 37.47
C GLU A 302 -16.30 0.52 38.60
N LYS A 303 -16.63 1.75 39.07
CA LYS A 303 -17.43 2.00 40.27
C LYS A 303 -18.77 1.24 40.29
N ASP A 304 -19.49 1.26 39.18
CA ASP A 304 -20.83 0.65 39.07
C ASP A 304 -20.76 -0.77 38.47
N GLY A 305 -19.56 -1.30 38.22
CA GLY A 305 -19.32 -2.67 37.72
C GLY A 305 -19.68 -2.91 36.24
N GLU A 306 -20.46 -2.03 35.61
CA GLU A 306 -20.98 -2.19 34.25
C GLU A 306 -19.89 -2.52 33.21
N ILE A 307 -18.76 -1.80 33.26
CA ILE A 307 -17.66 -2.03 32.31
C ILE A 307 -16.95 -3.38 32.53
N LEU A 308 -16.93 -3.86 33.77
CA LEU A 308 -16.27 -5.12 34.15
C LEU A 308 -17.08 -6.31 33.65
N ASP A 309 -18.41 -6.26 33.79
CA ASP A 309 -19.32 -7.26 33.24
C ASP A 309 -19.24 -7.28 31.71
N PHE A 310 -19.22 -6.11 31.07
CA PHE A 310 -19.04 -5.99 29.63
C PHE A 310 -17.73 -6.64 29.16
N LEU A 311 -16.60 -6.35 29.83
CA LEU A 311 -15.30 -6.90 29.49
C LEU A 311 -15.20 -8.41 29.72
N THR A 312 -15.86 -8.94 30.75
CA THR A 312 -15.86 -10.39 31.03
C THR A 312 -16.36 -11.21 29.84
N HIS A 313 -17.43 -10.76 29.18
CA HIS A 313 -17.96 -11.44 27.99
C HIS A 313 -17.01 -11.32 26.79
N ILE A 314 -16.37 -10.16 26.65
CA ILE A 314 -15.38 -9.93 25.59
C ILE A 314 -14.15 -10.81 25.78
N TYR A 315 -13.66 -10.97 27.02
CA TYR A 315 -12.54 -11.85 27.33
C TYR A 315 -12.85 -13.30 26.94
N ALA A 316 -14.04 -13.80 27.28
CA ALA A 316 -14.44 -15.15 26.91
C ALA A 316 -14.45 -15.36 25.39
N LEU A 317 -14.94 -14.39 24.63
CA LEU A 317 -14.93 -14.43 23.16
C LEU A 317 -13.52 -14.33 22.58
N ALA A 318 -12.71 -13.40 23.10
CA ALA A 318 -11.34 -13.17 22.67
C ALA A 318 -10.48 -14.41 22.91
N ASP A 319 -10.57 -15.03 24.09
CA ASP A 319 -9.81 -16.22 24.46
C ASP A 319 -10.07 -17.39 23.50
N ARG A 320 -11.35 -17.62 23.18
CA ARG A 320 -11.76 -18.68 22.25
C ARG A 320 -11.24 -18.42 20.84
N SER A 321 -11.29 -17.16 20.41
CA SER A 321 -10.85 -16.75 19.08
C SER A 321 -9.34 -16.85 18.94
N VAL A 322 -8.58 -16.30 19.88
CA VAL A 322 -7.11 -16.34 19.90
C VAL A 322 -6.62 -17.79 19.86
N LYS A 323 -7.18 -18.67 20.70
CA LYS A 323 -6.82 -20.10 20.70
C LYS A 323 -7.01 -20.74 19.33
N ARG A 324 -8.16 -20.51 18.67
CA ARG A 324 -8.45 -21.05 17.34
C ARG A 324 -7.56 -20.45 16.25
N TYR A 325 -7.21 -19.18 16.35
CA TYR A 325 -6.33 -18.51 15.39
C TYR A 325 -4.90 -19.08 15.45
N ILE A 326 -4.39 -19.35 16.67
CA ILE A 326 -3.11 -20.03 16.86
C ILE A 326 -3.14 -21.43 16.26
N GLU A 327 -4.17 -22.24 16.58
CA GLU A 327 -4.30 -23.61 16.07
C GLU A 327 -4.37 -23.70 14.54
N ARG A 328 -4.95 -22.68 13.89
CA ARG A 328 -5.09 -22.60 12.43
C ARG A 328 -3.92 -21.87 11.73
N GLY A 329 -2.93 -21.40 12.49
CA GLY A 329 -1.76 -20.73 11.93
C GLY A 329 -2.03 -19.35 11.33
N PHE A 330 -3.02 -18.61 11.83
CA PHE A 330 -3.24 -17.22 11.41
C PHE A 330 -2.13 -16.30 11.93
N SER A 331 -1.81 -15.27 11.14
CA SER A 331 -0.75 -14.30 11.47
C SER A 331 -1.25 -13.03 12.16
N ASP A 332 -2.55 -12.69 12.03
CA ASP A 332 -3.10 -11.46 12.59
C ASP A 332 -4.55 -11.65 13.06
N LEU A 333 -4.91 -10.99 14.17
CA LEU A 333 -6.26 -10.93 14.72
C LEU A 333 -6.50 -9.54 15.31
N MET A 334 -7.64 -8.92 14.97
CA MET A 334 -7.98 -7.58 15.42
C MET A 334 -9.17 -7.56 16.40
N PHE A 335 -9.07 -6.72 17.44
CA PHE A 335 -10.15 -6.33 18.34
C PHE A 335 -10.21 -4.82 18.44
N SER A 336 -11.38 -4.21 18.30
CA SER A 336 -11.55 -2.76 18.22
C SER A 336 -12.65 -2.28 19.15
N PHE A 337 -12.33 -1.38 20.07
CA PHE A 337 -13.28 -0.77 21.01
C PHE A 337 -13.65 0.64 20.53
N GLY A 338 -14.95 0.88 20.31
CA GLY A 338 -15.45 2.16 19.79
C GLY A 338 -16.20 2.95 20.85
N CYS A 339 -15.93 4.25 20.96
CA CYS A 339 -16.84 5.19 21.66
C CYS A 339 -17.03 6.47 20.84
N THR A 340 -17.82 7.43 21.34
CA THR A 340 -18.14 8.65 20.56
C THR A 340 -16.92 9.54 20.29
N GLY A 341 -15.97 9.58 21.22
CA GLY A 341 -14.80 10.47 21.16
C GLY A 341 -13.45 9.77 21.04
N GLY A 342 -13.40 8.44 21.23
CA GLY A 342 -12.13 7.69 21.21
C GLY A 342 -11.21 7.92 22.41
N GLN A 343 -11.70 8.55 23.50
CA GLN A 343 -10.84 9.07 24.59
C GLN A 343 -10.94 8.31 25.93
N HIS A 344 -12.14 7.89 26.35
CA HIS A 344 -12.37 7.31 27.69
C HIS A 344 -12.68 5.82 27.65
N ARG A 345 -13.93 5.47 27.36
CA ARG A 345 -14.47 4.11 27.46
C ARG A 345 -13.78 3.12 26.53
N SER A 346 -13.58 3.52 25.27
CA SER A 346 -12.87 2.71 24.28
C SER A 346 -11.41 2.48 24.65
N VAL A 347 -10.75 3.51 25.19
CA VAL A 347 -9.34 3.44 25.60
C VAL A 347 -9.18 2.46 26.75
N TYR A 348 -10.03 2.57 27.79
CA TYR A 348 -10.01 1.64 28.91
C TYR A 348 -10.28 0.20 28.47
N GLY A 349 -11.30 -0.03 27.63
CA GLY A 349 -11.62 -1.39 27.17
C GLY A 349 -10.48 -2.02 26.36
N ALA A 350 -9.82 -1.24 25.51
CA ALA A 350 -8.66 -1.69 24.74
C ALA A 350 -7.46 -2.04 25.64
N GLU A 351 -7.14 -1.19 26.62
CA GLU A 351 -6.08 -1.43 27.63
C GLU A 351 -6.34 -2.72 28.40
N ALA A 352 -7.58 -2.91 28.87
CA ALA A 352 -7.96 -4.04 29.69
C ALA A 352 -7.87 -5.37 28.91
N LEU A 353 -8.34 -5.39 27.66
CA LEU A 353 -8.18 -6.58 26.80
C LEU A 353 -6.72 -6.84 26.43
N ALA A 354 -5.95 -5.80 26.09
CA ALA A 354 -4.55 -5.97 25.74
C ALA A 354 -3.74 -6.56 26.92
N LYS A 355 -3.97 -6.06 28.14
CA LYS A 355 -3.39 -6.62 29.36
C LYS A 355 -3.77 -8.09 29.55
N HIS A 356 -5.06 -8.42 29.49
CA HIS A 356 -5.57 -9.79 29.63
C HIS A 356 -4.94 -10.75 28.62
N LEU A 357 -4.83 -10.34 27.34
CA LEU A 357 -4.25 -11.17 26.28
C LEU A 357 -2.73 -11.35 26.44
N ARG A 358 -2.00 -10.31 26.86
CA ARG A 358 -0.55 -10.40 27.16
C ARG A 358 -0.26 -11.40 28.28
N GLU A 359 -1.08 -11.39 29.33
CA GLU A 359 -0.94 -12.30 30.46
C GLU A 359 -1.31 -13.75 30.06
N LYS A 360 -2.37 -13.93 29.28
CA LYS A 360 -2.92 -15.26 28.96
C LYS A 360 -2.25 -15.96 27.77
N PHE A 361 -1.75 -15.20 26.80
CA PHE A 361 -1.15 -15.72 25.57
C PHE A 361 0.25 -15.12 25.33
N PRO A 362 1.23 -15.40 26.22
CA PRO A 362 2.58 -14.83 26.15
C PRO A 362 3.36 -15.24 24.88
N GLN A 363 2.91 -16.27 24.17
CA GLN A 363 3.45 -16.70 22.89
C GLN A 363 2.99 -15.84 21.69
N THR A 364 2.08 -14.88 21.90
CA THR A 364 1.55 -13.98 20.87
C THR A 364 2.14 -12.58 21.03
N THR A 365 2.12 -11.80 19.96
CA THR A 365 2.50 -10.38 20.01
C THR A 365 1.25 -9.53 20.14
N VAL A 366 1.06 -8.80 21.24
CA VAL A 366 -0.10 -7.92 21.43
C VAL A 366 0.30 -6.47 21.22
N VAL A 367 -0.24 -5.85 20.17
CA VAL A 367 -0.03 -4.43 19.81
C VAL A 367 -1.29 -3.64 20.17
N LEU A 368 -1.17 -2.68 21.08
CA LEU A 368 -2.24 -1.79 21.52
C LEU A 368 -2.14 -0.46 20.79
N ILE A 369 -3.25 -0.01 20.17
CA ILE A 369 -3.27 1.21 19.35
C ILE A 369 -4.43 2.10 19.78
N HIS A 370 -4.13 3.31 20.24
CA HIS A 370 -5.12 4.33 20.55
C HIS A 370 -5.18 5.37 19.42
N ARG A 371 -6.12 5.19 18.49
CA ARG A 371 -6.12 5.96 17.22
C ARG A 371 -6.23 7.47 17.44
N GLU A 372 -7.15 7.92 18.29
CA GLU A 372 -7.33 9.35 18.56
C GLU A 372 -6.29 9.93 19.52
N LEU A 373 -5.55 9.10 20.27
CA LEU A 373 -4.44 9.54 21.12
C LEU A 373 -3.08 9.51 20.40
N GLY A 374 -3.00 8.88 19.23
CA GLY A 374 -1.74 8.72 18.48
C GLY A 374 -0.74 7.78 19.13
N ILE A 375 -1.18 6.90 20.05
CA ILE A 375 -0.32 5.99 20.84
C ILE A 375 -0.34 4.58 20.22
N GLU A 376 0.81 3.92 20.21
CA GLU A 376 0.99 2.51 19.83
C GLU A 376 2.03 1.85 20.74
N GLU A 377 1.66 0.73 21.37
CA GLU A 377 2.43 0.05 22.45
C GLU A 377 2.45 -1.48 22.32
#